data_AF-A0A2K0TX77-F1
#
_entry.id   AF-A0A2K0TX77-F1
#
_cell.length_a   1.000
_cell.length_b   1.000
_cell.length_c   1.000
_cell.angle_alpha   90.00
_cell.angle_beta   90.00
_cell.angle_gamma   90.00
#
_symmetry.space_group_name_H-M   'P 1'
#
loop_
_entity.id
_entity.type
_entity.pdbx_description
1 polymer ?
#
loop_
_entity_poly.entity_id
_entity_poly.type
_entity_poly.pdbx_seq_one_letter_code
_entity_poly.pdbx_strand_id
1 'polypeptide(L)'
;MGVDYGFDVYPTLGPECQDLYKVFLEEVVHQYKQAVHPNTGKPLIQIVGSPGAQNAYIYFNVGEGPILPYNMDYFMRFESGLVDDHVLKYLKEVYLIARRYFPNNVQFWVLGASPALIQVLDRIPNMRVEEGPPQTGEKWYKVRAELVRLGREQEQGAKYGQDVKDVDSPQGQ
;
A
#
# COMPACT_ATOMS: atom_id res chain seq x y z
N MET A 1 -4.72 22.88 -16.64
CA MET A 1 -5.41 21.60 -16.39
C MET A 1 -4.45 20.76 -15.55
N GLY A 2 -4.88 20.31 -14.37
CA GLY A 2 -4.04 19.49 -13.48
C GLY A 2 -3.74 18.13 -14.11
N VAL A 3 -2.66 17.49 -13.65
CA VAL A 3 -2.39 16.08 -13.96
C VAL A 3 -2.79 15.28 -12.75
N ASP A 4 -3.68 14.31 -12.95
CA ASP A 4 -4.18 13.46 -11.87
C ASP A 4 -3.58 12.06 -12.01
N TYR A 5 -3.18 11.50 -10.88
CA TYR A 5 -2.57 10.17 -10.83
C TYR A 5 -3.33 9.32 -9.81
N GLY A 6 -3.46 8.04 -10.11
CA GLY A 6 -4.11 7.13 -9.19
C GLY A 6 -4.13 5.71 -9.70
N PHE A 7 -4.88 4.88 -8.99
CA PHE A 7 -5.24 3.57 -9.47
C PHE A 7 -6.68 3.25 -9.11
N ASP A 8 -7.30 2.48 -10.00
CA ASP A 8 -8.66 1.98 -9.82
C ASP A 8 -8.63 0.52 -9.38
N VAL A 9 -9.67 0.14 -8.65
CA VAL A 9 -9.95 -1.23 -8.24
C VAL A 9 -11.02 -1.81 -9.15
N TYR A 10 -10.60 -2.52 -10.19
CA TYR A 10 -11.46 -3.19 -11.16
C TYR A 10 -10.90 -4.57 -11.59
N PRO A 11 -11.70 -5.66 -11.54
CA PRO A 11 -13.08 -5.74 -11.03
C PRO A 11 -13.17 -5.42 -9.53
N THR A 12 -14.35 -5.01 -9.05
CA THR A 12 -14.59 -4.73 -7.62
C THR A 12 -14.23 -5.95 -6.76
N LEU A 13 -13.65 -5.71 -5.58
CA LEU A 13 -13.30 -6.79 -4.65
C LEU A 13 -14.57 -7.44 -4.11
N GLY A 14 -14.65 -8.77 -4.22
CA GLY A 14 -15.74 -9.55 -3.62
C GLY A 14 -15.53 -9.76 -2.12
N PRO A 15 -16.56 -10.20 -1.37
CA PRO A 15 -16.49 -10.46 0.07
C PRO A 15 -15.34 -11.38 0.50
N GLU A 16 -14.89 -12.28 -0.38
CA GLU A 16 -13.75 -13.16 -0.16
C GLU A 16 -12.42 -12.45 0.07
N CYS A 17 -12.31 -11.19 -0.37
CA CYS A 17 -11.13 -10.35 -0.20
C CYS A 17 -11.11 -9.61 1.14
N GLN A 18 -12.14 -9.72 1.98
CA GLN A 18 -12.30 -8.88 3.18
C GLN A 18 -11.12 -9.01 4.15
N ASP A 19 -10.65 -10.23 4.43
CA ASP A 19 -9.51 -10.43 5.33
C ASP A 19 -8.20 -9.96 4.69
N LEU A 20 -8.05 -10.17 3.38
CA LEU A 20 -6.90 -9.67 2.62
C LEU A 20 -6.86 -8.14 2.58
N TYR A 21 -8.02 -7.49 2.52
CA TYR A 21 -8.17 -6.04 2.58
C TYR A 21 -7.76 -5.46 3.94
N LYS A 22 -8.14 -6.11 5.04
CA LYS A 22 -7.65 -5.71 6.38
C LYS A 22 -6.13 -5.78 6.45
N VAL A 23 -5.55 -6.88 5.98
CA VAL A 23 -4.10 -7.13 5.98
C VAL A 23 -3.36 -6.12 5.08
N PHE A 24 -3.97 -5.71 3.96
CA PHE A 24 -3.52 -4.61 3.10
C PHE A 24 -3.50 -3.27 3.85
N LEU A 25 -4.61 -2.88 4.49
CA LEU A 25 -4.69 -1.62 5.25
C LEU A 25 -3.69 -1.59 6.40
N GLU A 26 -3.52 -2.70 7.12
CA GLU A 26 -2.52 -2.84 8.18
C GLU A 26 -1.10 -2.62 7.65
N GLU A 27 -0.79 -3.12 6.46
CA GLU A 27 0.52 -2.86 5.84
C GLU A 27 0.72 -1.38 5.50
N VAL A 28 -0.29 -0.75 4.91
CA VAL A 28 -0.25 0.69 4.60
C VAL A 28 -0.06 1.51 5.87
N VAL A 29 -0.83 1.23 6.93
CA VAL A 29 -0.69 1.90 8.23
C VAL A 29 0.70 1.65 8.81
N HIS A 30 1.18 0.41 8.79
CA HIS A 30 2.50 0.08 9.32
C HIS A 30 3.63 0.82 8.59
N GLN A 31 3.53 0.96 7.26
CA GLN A 31 4.52 1.66 6.45
C GLN A 31 4.55 3.17 6.73
N TYR A 32 3.39 3.79 6.94
CA TYR A 32 3.29 5.25 7.02
C TYR A 32 2.99 5.82 8.42
N LYS A 33 2.78 4.99 9.45
CA LYS A 33 2.46 5.44 10.83
C LYS A 33 3.45 6.45 11.42
N GLN A 34 4.72 6.34 11.06
CA GLN A 34 5.81 7.22 11.52
C GLN A 34 6.32 8.15 10.42
N ALA A 35 5.77 8.03 9.20
CA ALA A 35 6.15 8.90 8.10
C ALA A 35 5.56 10.29 8.33
N VAL A 36 6.35 11.32 8.01
CA VAL A 36 5.94 12.72 8.07
C VAL A 36 6.01 13.34 6.69
N HIS A 37 5.11 14.29 6.43
CA HIS A 37 5.09 15.05 5.20
C HIS A 37 6.33 15.94 5.12
N PRO A 38 7.12 15.87 4.02
CA PRO A 38 8.42 16.53 3.94
C PRO A 38 8.35 18.05 4.10
N ASN A 39 7.27 18.68 3.62
CA ASN A 39 7.15 20.14 3.64
C ASN A 39 6.47 20.70 4.90
N THR A 40 5.70 19.88 5.63
CA THR A 40 4.86 20.37 6.74
C THR A 40 5.23 19.75 8.08
N GLY A 41 6.01 18.66 8.10
CA GLY A 41 6.36 17.92 9.30
C GLY A 41 5.17 17.21 9.98
N LYS A 42 3.96 17.31 9.41
CA LYS A 42 2.77 16.64 9.92
C LYS A 42 2.81 15.14 9.60
N PRO A 43 2.10 14.28 10.34
CA PRO A 43 1.96 12.87 10.00
C PRO A 43 1.48 12.69 8.56
N LEU A 44 2.12 11.78 7.82
CA LEU A 44 1.78 11.54 6.41
C LEU A 44 0.38 10.96 6.26
N ILE A 45 -0.03 10.10 7.21
CA ILE A 45 -1.39 9.55 7.25
C ILE A 45 -2.11 9.96 8.53
N GLN A 46 -3.44 10.04 8.45
CA GLN A 46 -4.34 10.22 9.57
C GLN A 46 -5.47 9.19 9.48
N ILE A 47 -5.78 8.54 10.59
CA ILE A 47 -6.93 7.64 10.68
C ILE A 47 -8.13 8.50 11.11
N VAL A 48 -9.14 8.57 10.24
CA VAL A 48 -10.40 9.29 10.51
C VAL A 48 -11.48 8.27 10.85
N GLY A 49 -12.14 8.47 11.99
CA GLY A 49 -13.12 7.53 12.53
C GLY A 49 -12.48 6.34 13.28
N SER A 50 -13.32 5.45 13.79
CA SER A 50 -12.88 4.22 14.45
C SER A 50 -12.75 3.08 13.44
N PRO A 51 -11.63 2.34 13.37
CA PRO A 51 -11.51 1.15 12.53
C PRO A 51 -12.68 0.19 12.74
N GLY A 52 -13.39 -0.16 11.66
CA GLY A 52 -14.63 -0.96 11.72
C GLY A 52 -15.93 -0.15 11.67
N ALA A 53 -15.87 1.18 11.81
CA ALA A 53 -17.00 2.04 11.49
C ALA A 53 -17.15 2.19 9.97
N GLN A 54 -18.39 2.31 9.49
CA GLN A 54 -18.72 2.38 8.06
C GLN A 54 -18.03 3.54 7.32
N ASN A 55 -17.80 4.66 8.02
CA ASN A 55 -17.20 5.87 7.48
C ASN A 55 -15.75 6.07 7.93
N ALA A 56 -15.07 5.04 8.44
CA ALA A 56 -13.68 5.15 8.81
C ALA A 56 -12.78 5.05 7.58
N TYR A 57 -11.70 5.84 7.56
CA TYR A 57 -10.74 5.83 6.46
C TYR A 57 -9.34 6.30 6.89
N ILE A 58 -8.35 5.95 6.07
CA ILE A 58 -6.98 6.49 6.14
C ILE A 58 -6.92 7.67 5.16
N TYR A 59 -6.65 8.85 5.68
CA TYR A 59 -6.41 10.07 4.92
C TYR A 59 -4.91 10.31 4.76
N PHE A 60 -4.44 10.54 3.55
CA PHE A 60 -3.05 10.90 3.31
C PHE A 60 -2.90 12.42 3.21
N ASN A 61 -2.04 13.02 4.00
CA ASN A 61 -1.74 14.46 3.96
C ASN A 61 -0.78 14.81 2.80
N VAL A 62 -1.08 14.37 1.58
CA VAL A 62 -0.29 14.64 0.35
C VAL A 62 -1.23 15.07 -0.77
N GLY A 63 -0.78 16.00 -1.62
CA GLY A 63 -1.58 16.48 -2.76
C GLY A 63 -2.98 16.92 -2.33
N GLU A 64 -4.00 16.43 -3.04
CA GLU A 64 -5.43 16.65 -2.74
C GLU A 64 -6.02 15.69 -1.69
N GLY A 65 -5.20 14.91 -1.00
CA GLY A 65 -5.65 14.11 0.13
C GLY A 65 -6.28 12.78 -0.25
N PRO A 66 -5.54 11.83 -0.85
CA PRO A 66 -6.09 10.54 -1.23
C PRO A 66 -6.54 9.74 0.00
N ILE A 67 -7.60 8.94 -0.18
CA ILE A 67 -8.30 8.24 0.90
C ILE A 67 -8.33 6.72 0.67
N LEU A 68 -8.06 5.94 1.71
CA LEU A 68 -8.35 4.50 1.75
C LEU A 68 -9.44 4.20 2.78
N PRO A 69 -10.64 3.75 2.38
CA PRO A 69 -11.70 3.42 3.33
C PRO A 69 -11.37 2.14 4.12
N TYR A 70 -11.83 2.01 5.35
CA TYR A 70 -11.75 0.73 6.07
C TYR A 70 -12.78 -0.28 5.56
N ASN A 71 -13.89 0.21 4.99
CA ASN A 71 -14.86 -0.65 4.32
C ASN A 71 -14.44 -0.88 2.87
N MET A 72 -14.13 -2.13 2.55
CA MET A 72 -13.73 -2.61 1.23
C MET A 72 -14.76 -2.28 0.14
N ASP A 73 -16.05 -2.27 0.47
CA ASP A 73 -17.13 -1.98 -0.48
C ASP A 73 -17.04 -0.57 -1.09
N TYR A 74 -16.36 0.35 -0.39
CA TYR A 74 -16.12 1.71 -0.85
C TYR A 74 -14.75 1.89 -1.52
N PHE A 75 -13.92 0.85 -1.57
CA PHE A 75 -12.60 0.93 -2.17
C PHE A 75 -12.64 0.72 -3.68
N MET A 76 -12.95 1.80 -4.40
CA MET A 76 -12.99 1.79 -5.87
C MET A 76 -11.77 2.45 -6.51
N ARG A 77 -11.12 3.38 -5.79
CA ARG A 77 -10.12 4.27 -6.36
C ARG A 77 -9.24 4.88 -5.27
N PHE A 78 -7.98 5.12 -5.61
CA PHE A 78 -7.03 5.91 -4.82
C PHE A 78 -6.33 6.88 -5.76
N GLU A 79 -6.66 8.17 -5.65
CA GLU A 79 -6.17 9.20 -6.57
C GLU A 79 -5.84 10.50 -5.84
N SER A 80 -4.91 11.27 -6.42
CA SER A 80 -4.62 12.63 -5.98
C SER A 80 -4.35 13.53 -7.19
N GLY A 81 -4.98 14.71 -7.18
CA GLY A 81 -4.55 15.83 -8.02
C GLY A 81 -3.37 16.58 -7.40
N LEU A 82 -2.86 17.60 -8.12
CA LEU A 82 -1.71 18.43 -7.69
C LEU A 82 -0.43 17.60 -7.45
N VAL A 83 -0.10 16.75 -8.42
CA VAL A 83 0.99 15.79 -8.26
C VAL A 83 2.36 16.44 -8.45
N ASP A 84 3.09 16.54 -7.35
CA ASP A 84 4.54 16.71 -7.34
C ASP A 84 5.25 15.34 -7.24
N ASP A 85 6.59 15.35 -7.29
CA ASP A 85 7.39 14.12 -7.20
C ASP A 85 7.17 13.35 -5.88
N HIS A 86 6.78 14.04 -4.81
CA HIS A 86 6.49 13.40 -3.52
C HIS A 86 5.14 12.70 -3.54
N VAL A 87 4.09 13.35 -4.05
CA VAL A 87 2.76 12.75 -4.21
C VAL A 87 2.82 11.52 -5.10
N LEU A 88 3.54 11.61 -6.23
CA LEU A 88 3.70 10.49 -7.16
C LEU A 88 4.39 9.29 -6.50
N LYS A 89 5.40 9.53 -5.66
CA LYS A 89 6.09 8.49 -4.91
C LYS A 89 5.11 7.72 -4.02
N TYR A 90 4.31 8.41 -3.22
CA TYR A 90 3.38 7.75 -2.30
C TYR A 90 2.24 7.02 -3.03
N LEU A 91 1.70 7.61 -4.11
CA LEU A 91 0.70 6.94 -4.96
C LEU A 91 1.26 5.63 -5.54
N LYS A 92 2.50 5.65 -6.04
CA LYS A 92 3.17 4.44 -6.57
C LYS A 92 3.42 3.40 -5.49
N GLU A 93 3.91 3.80 -4.32
CA GLU A 93 4.16 2.88 -3.21
C GLU A 93 2.86 2.20 -2.76
N VAL A 94 1.78 2.95 -2.55
CA VAL A 94 0.47 2.39 -2.17
C VAL A 94 -0.08 1.49 -3.28
N TYR A 95 0.07 1.85 -4.55
CA TYR A 95 -0.27 0.98 -5.67
C TYR A 95 0.51 -0.35 -5.65
N LEU A 96 1.82 -0.32 -5.38
CA LEU A 96 2.64 -1.54 -5.31
C LEU A 96 2.22 -2.43 -4.13
N ILE A 97 1.88 -1.85 -2.99
CA ILE A 97 1.26 -2.58 -1.88
C ILE A 97 -0.04 -3.21 -2.37
N ALA A 98 -0.96 -2.42 -2.93
CA ALA A 98 -2.26 -2.90 -3.41
C ALA A 98 -2.14 -4.02 -4.46
N ARG A 99 -1.15 -3.96 -5.37
CA ARG A 99 -0.85 -5.00 -6.36
C ARG A 99 -0.44 -6.32 -5.71
N ARG A 100 0.32 -6.31 -4.61
CA ARG A 100 0.73 -7.54 -3.90
C ARG A 100 -0.48 -8.28 -3.34
N TYR A 101 -1.51 -7.55 -2.92
CA TYR A 101 -2.75 -8.13 -2.39
C TYR A 101 -3.75 -8.47 -3.50
N PHE A 102 -3.94 -7.56 -4.45
CA PHE A 102 -4.99 -7.60 -5.47
C PHE A 102 -4.41 -7.48 -6.89
N PRO A 103 -3.56 -8.43 -7.33
CA PRO A 103 -2.80 -8.32 -8.57
C PRO A 103 -3.68 -8.26 -9.83
N ASN A 104 -4.93 -8.70 -9.74
CA ASN A 104 -5.85 -8.75 -10.87
C ASN A 104 -6.87 -7.63 -10.85
N ASN A 105 -6.97 -6.91 -9.74
CA ASN A 105 -8.01 -5.93 -9.49
C ASN A 105 -7.49 -4.51 -9.49
N VAL A 106 -6.18 -4.24 -9.54
CA VAL A 106 -5.69 -2.87 -9.51
C VAL A 106 -5.03 -2.47 -10.83
N GLN A 107 -5.38 -1.27 -11.30
CA GLN A 107 -4.89 -0.67 -12.54
C GLN A 107 -4.48 0.78 -12.28
N PHE A 108 -3.18 1.06 -12.42
CA PHE A 108 -2.65 2.41 -12.33
C PHE A 108 -2.99 3.21 -13.59
N TRP A 109 -3.28 4.50 -13.43
CA TRP A 109 -3.61 5.40 -14.53
C TRP A 109 -3.10 6.80 -14.24
N VAL A 110 -2.99 7.59 -15.31
CA VAL A 110 -2.64 9.01 -15.25
C VAL A 110 -3.49 9.77 -16.25
N LEU A 111 -4.15 10.83 -15.80
CA LEU A 111 -4.99 11.69 -16.62
C LEU A 111 -4.30 13.03 -16.86
N GLY A 112 -4.32 13.50 -18.12
CA GLY A 112 -3.74 14.80 -18.50
C GLY A 112 -2.21 14.83 -18.64
N ALA A 113 -1.53 13.68 -18.60
CA ALA A 113 -0.06 13.61 -18.71
C ALA A 113 0.46 13.82 -20.14
N SER A 114 1.66 14.39 -20.23
CA SER A 114 2.43 14.47 -21.48
C SER A 114 3.02 13.10 -21.87
N PRO A 115 3.35 12.87 -23.15
CA PRO A 115 3.95 11.61 -23.61
C PRO A 115 5.21 11.17 -22.86
N ALA A 116 6.00 12.11 -22.32
CA ALA A 116 7.19 11.81 -21.54
C ALA A 116 6.89 11.17 -20.17
N LEU A 117 5.76 11.53 -19.56
CA LEU A 117 5.30 10.95 -18.29
C LEU A 117 4.71 9.56 -18.47
N ILE A 118 4.08 9.29 -19.61
CA ILE A 118 3.61 7.94 -19.99
C ILE A 118 4.78 6.95 -20.02
N GLN A 119 5.96 7.35 -20.53
CA GLN A 119 7.16 6.51 -20.53
C GLN A 119 7.68 6.16 -19.12
N VAL A 120 7.38 7.00 -18.11
CA VAL A 120 7.73 6.71 -16.71
C VAL A 120 6.81 5.62 -16.14
N LEU A 121 5.56 5.54 -16.62
CA LEU A 121 4.62 4.48 -16.24
C LEU A 121 4.99 3.15 -16.89
N ASP A 122 5.46 3.16 -18.13
CA ASP A 122 5.96 1.95 -18.82
C ASP A 122 7.17 1.31 -18.13
N ARG A 123 7.87 2.06 -17.28
CA ARG A 123 8.97 1.55 -16.42
C ARG A 123 8.49 0.94 -15.11
N ILE A 124 7.22 1.14 -14.73
CA ILE A 124 6.64 0.37 -13.63
C ILE A 124 6.52 -1.06 -14.16
N PRO A 125 7.23 -2.04 -13.59
CA PRO A 125 7.25 -3.38 -14.15
C PRO A 125 5.81 -3.88 -14.25
N ASN A 126 5.39 -4.25 -15.47
CA ASN A 126 4.13 -4.93 -15.68
C ASN A 126 4.31 -6.38 -15.19
N MET A 127 4.32 -6.58 -13.87
CA MET A 127 4.57 -7.88 -13.22
C MET A 127 3.49 -8.92 -13.57
N ARG A 128 2.44 -8.56 -14.31
CA ARG A 128 1.53 -9.54 -14.95
C ARG A 128 2.29 -10.51 -15.88
N VAL A 129 3.46 -10.14 -16.39
CA VAL A 129 4.30 -11.01 -17.22
C VAL A 129 5.05 -12.06 -16.39
N GLU A 130 5.28 -11.83 -15.09
CA GLU A 130 6.07 -12.72 -14.23
C GLU A 130 5.23 -13.66 -13.34
N GLU A 131 3.99 -13.30 -12.99
CA GLU A 131 3.20 -14.06 -11.99
C GLU A 131 2.34 -15.21 -12.57
N GLY A 132 2.31 -15.38 -13.89
CA GLY A 132 1.45 -16.39 -14.54
C GLY A 132 -0.05 -16.05 -14.48
N PRO A 133 -0.93 -16.98 -14.87
CA PRO A 133 -2.36 -16.71 -14.95
C PRO A 133 -2.96 -16.37 -13.56
N PRO A 134 -3.96 -15.48 -13.54
CA PRO A 134 -4.59 -15.04 -12.30
C PRO A 134 -5.20 -16.20 -11.53
N GLN A 135 -4.65 -16.53 -10.36
CA GLN A 135 -5.27 -17.48 -9.43
C GLN A 135 -6.42 -16.78 -8.71
N THR A 136 -7.64 -17.23 -8.97
CA THR A 136 -8.88 -16.65 -8.43
C THR A 136 -9.59 -17.66 -7.51
N GLY A 137 -10.06 -17.21 -6.34
CA GLY A 137 -10.93 -18.01 -5.46
C GLY A 137 -10.80 -17.69 -3.96
N GLU A 138 -11.87 -17.91 -3.19
CA GLU A 138 -11.94 -17.58 -1.75
C GLU A 138 -10.82 -18.24 -0.93
N LYS A 139 -10.52 -19.52 -1.20
CA LYS A 139 -9.44 -20.25 -0.52
C LYS A 139 -8.06 -19.64 -0.83
N TRP A 140 -7.86 -19.14 -2.04
CA TRP A 140 -6.59 -18.51 -2.42
C TRP A 140 -6.35 -17.23 -1.65
N TYR A 141 -7.36 -16.36 -1.52
CA TYR A 141 -7.22 -15.10 -0.78
C TYR A 141 -6.97 -15.31 0.71
N LYS A 142 -7.62 -16.30 1.33
CA LYS A 142 -7.36 -16.69 2.73
C LYS A 142 -5.95 -17.23 2.93
N VAL A 143 -5.49 -18.14 2.07
CA VAL A 143 -4.13 -18.68 2.12
C VAL A 143 -3.10 -17.57 1.91
N ARG A 144 -3.34 -16.65 0.98
CA ARG A 144 -2.43 -15.54 0.71
C ARG A 144 -2.37 -14.55 1.88
N ALA A 145 -3.51 -14.24 2.51
CA ALA A 145 -3.54 -13.41 3.71
C ALA A 145 -2.69 -14.03 4.85
N GLU A 146 -2.82 -15.34 5.08
CA GLU A 146 -2.02 -16.05 6.07
C GLU A 146 -0.54 -16.13 5.68
N LEU A 147 -0.20 -16.41 4.43
CA LEU A 147 1.20 -16.42 3.97
C LEU A 147 1.87 -15.06 4.14
N VAL A 148 1.16 -13.98 3.84
CA VAL A 148 1.65 -12.61 4.05
C VAL A 148 1.79 -12.31 5.54
N ARG A 149 0.87 -12.78 6.39
CA ARG A 149 0.97 -12.63 7.85
C ARG A 149 2.19 -13.35 8.41
N LEU A 150 2.38 -14.62 8.03
CA LEU A 150 3.53 -15.45 8.45
C LEU A 150 4.87 -14.88 7.97
N GLY A 151 4.92 -14.37 6.73
CA GLY A 151 6.12 -13.70 6.21
C GLY A 151 6.51 -12.47 7.04
N ARG A 152 5.53 -11.66 7.45
CA ARG A 152 5.77 -10.49 8.31
C ARG A 152 6.24 -10.87 9.72
N GLU A 153 5.71 -11.96 10.29
CA GLU A 153 6.16 -12.46 11.60
C GLU A 153 7.62 -12.93 11.54
N GLN A 154 8.04 -13.57 10.43
CA GLN A 154 9.44 -13.98 10.24
C GLN A 154 10.39 -12.78 10.03
N GLU A 155 10.00 -11.75 9.28
CA GLU A 155 10.82 -10.53 9.11
C GLU A 155 10.98 -9.75 10.43
N GLN A 156 9.94 -9.73 11.27
CA GLN A 156 10.01 -9.10 12.60
C GLN A 156 10.84 -9.93 13.59
N GLY A 157 10.76 -11.26 13.53
CA GLY A 157 11.62 -12.15 14.33
C GLY A 157 13.11 -12.08 13.93
N ALA A 158 13.41 -11.89 12.64
CA ALA A 158 14.77 -11.73 12.15
C ALA A 158 15.43 -10.42 12.62
N LYS A 159 14.67 -9.32 12.72
CA LYS A 159 15.18 -8.04 13.25
C LYS A 159 15.53 -8.11 14.75
N TYR A 160 14.81 -8.91 15.54
CA TYR A 160 15.12 -9.09 16.97
C TYR A 160 16.32 -10.01 17.24
N GLY A 161 16.72 -10.85 16.28
CA GLY A 161 17.85 -11.78 16.43
C GLY A 161 19.23 -11.16 16.19
N GLN A 162 19.29 -9.93 15.67
CA GLN A 162 20.55 -9.29 15.28
C GLN A 162 21.09 -8.29 16.33
N ASP A 163 20.29 -7.91 17.33
CA ASP A 163 20.67 -6.97 18.40
C ASP A 163 21.24 -7.65 19.68
N VAL A 164 21.43 -8.97 19.70
CA VAL A 164 21.86 -9.71 20.92
C VAL A 164 23.26 -10.34 20.81
N LYS A 165 24.09 -9.92 19.84
CA LYS A 165 25.48 -10.40 19.70
C LYS A 165 26.49 -9.26 19.75
N ASP A 166 26.47 -8.42 20.77
CA ASP A 166 27.60 -7.54 21.09
C ASP A 166 27.61 -7.14 22.58
N VAL A 167 27.48 -8.11 23.49
CA VAL A 167 27.87 -7.91 24.91
C VAL A 167 28.43 -9.22 25.45
N ASP A 168 29.69 -9.53 25.16
CA ASP A 168 30.57 -10.06 26.21
C ASP A 168 32.05 -9.95 25.81
N SER A 169 32.77 -9.09 26.51
CA SER A 169 34.22 -9.19 26.65
C SER A 169 34.53 -8.77 28.08
N PRO A 170 34.78 -9.73 28.99
CA PRO A 170 35.10 -9.40 30.37
C PRO A 170 36.48 -8.78 30.45
N GLN A 171 36.55 -7.66 31.18
CA GLN A 171 37.78 -7.05 31.67
C GLN A 171 38.47 -7.98 32.69
N GLY A 172 39.80 -8.05 32.62
CA GLY A 172 40.71 -8.64 33.62
C GLY A 172 41.78 -9.49 32.96
N GLN A 173 43.10 -9.30 33.16
CA GLN A 173 43.86 -8.64 34.22
C GLN A 173 45.06 -7.88 33.65
#